data_AF-A0A087B820-F1
#
_entry.id   AF-A0A087B820-F1
#
_cell.length_a   1.000
_cell.length_b   1.000
_cell.length_c   1.000
_cell.angle_alpha   90.00
_cell.angle_beta   90.00
_cell.angle_gamma   90.00
#
_symmetry.space_group_name_H-M   'P 1'
#
loop_
_entity.id
_entity.type
_entity.pdbx_description
1 polymer ?
#
loop_
_entity_poly.entity_id
_entity_poly.type
_entity_poly.pdbx_seq_one_letter_code
_entity_poly.pdbx_strand_id
1 'polypeptide(L)'
;MSAGTRTTADNIAAYVNQGGVFLTGYMTGMHDENDLIVTGGYPGYLRELCGIWVEEIDAYADGERIPVTFADGTGAHGQMVASIVELEGARSLAQYGGTSFYAGTPAVTVRHTGRGAAYYVGTALDNAAMGHLVDTIAREYHIDTVESAEDVEIVRRHSEDGGEMFIVLNTCAEPRTMVNPYTGQPLALDAFDVRILTRQ
;
A
#
# COMPACT_ATOMS: atom_id res chain seq x y z
N MET A 1 3.81 12.04 10.35
CA MET A 1 2.86 12.98 9.70
C MET A 1 3.52 13.48 8.43
N SER A 2 2.81 13.49 7.30
CA SER A 2 3.38 14.01 6.05
C SER A 2 2.92 15.46 5.80
N ALA A 3 3.87 16.36 5.52
CA ALA A 3 3.58 17.66 4.94
C ALA A 3 3.16 17.48 3.47
N GLY A 4 2.20 18.29 3.01
CA GLY A 4 1.81 18.31 1.59
C GLY A 4 1.42 19.71 1.14
N THR A 5 1.96 20.15 0.00
CA THR A 5 1.49 21.37 -0.64
C THR A 5 0.18 21.10 -1.38
N ARG A 6 -0.64 22.14 -1.57
CA ARG A 6 -1.82 22.05 -2.44
C ARG A 6 -1.46 21.57 -3.85
N THR A 7 -0.35 22.08 -4.40
CA THR A 7 0.17 21.69 -5.72
C THR A 7 0.47 20.19 -5.80
N THR A 8 1.03 19.59 -4.74
CA THR A 8 1.27 18.14 -4.68
C THR A 8 -0.04 17.37 -4.75
N ALA A 9 -1.05 17.78 -4.00
CA ALA A 9 -2.36 17.13 -4.03
C ALA A 9 -3.05 17.27 -5.40
N ASP A 10 -2.98 18.45 -6.03
CA ASP A 10 -3.54 18.68 -7.36
C ASP A 10 -2.86 17.79 -8.43
N ASN A 11 -1.54 17.62 -8.35
CA ASN A 11 -0.80 16.73 -9.23
C ASN A 11 -1.19 15.26 -9.05
N ILE A 12 -1.37 14.81 -7.80
CA ILE A 12 -1.83 13.46 -7.50
C ILE A 12 -3.27 13.27 -8.03
N ALA A 13 -4.15 14.23 -7.81
CA ALA A 13 -5.51 14.18 -8.32
C ALA A 13 -5.55 14.13 -9.85
N ALA A 14 -4.70 14.92 -10.53
CA ALA A 14 -4.55 14.88 -11.99
C ALA A 14 -4.04 13.52 -12.48
N TYR A 15 -3.07 12.92 -11.79
CA TYR A 15 -2.56 11.57 -12.08
C TYR A 15 -3.66 10.51 -11.95
N VAL A 16 -4.41 10.51 -10.85
CA VAL A 16 -5.52 9.56 -10.63
C VAL A 16 -6.62 9.73 -11.68
N ASN A 17 -7.02 10.98 -11.96
CA ASN A 17 -8.04 11.26 -12.97
C ASN A 17 -7.64 10.76 -14.38
N GLN A 18 -6.34 10.67 -14.66
CA GLN A 18 -5.79 10.15 -15.91
C GLN A 18 -5.61 8.62 -15.94
N GLY A 19 -6.03 7.90 -14.92
CA GLY A 19 -5.91 6.44 -14.84
C GLY A 19 -4.88 5.94 -13.85
N GLY A 20 -4.22 6.85 -13.12
CA GLY A 20 -3.29 6.48 -12.06
C GLY A 20 -3.99 5.83 -10.86
N VAL A 21 -3.24 4.98 -10.17
CA VAL A 21 -3.65 4.40 -8.88
C VAL A 21 -2.79 5.03 -7.78
N PHE A 22 -3.45 5.59 -6.78
CA PHE A 22 -2.81 6.21 -5.63
C PHE A 22 -3.18 5.47 -4.35
N LEU A 23 -2.20 5.03 -3.57
CA LEU A 23 -2.38 4.44 -2.25
C LEU A 23 -1.73 5.36 -1.22
N THR A 24 -2.48 5.72 -0.19
CA THR A 24 -1.98 6.50 0.94
C THR A 24 -2.52 5.95 2.26
N GLY A 25 -2.14 6.56 3.38
CA GLY A 25 -2.52 6.04 4.69
C GLY A 25 -2.69 7.08 5.77
N TYR A 26 -2.82 6.58 6.98
CA TYR A 26 -2.96 7.34 8.22
C TYR A 26 -1.95 8.47 8.34
N MET A 27 -2.36 9.55 9.01
CA MET A 27 -1.53 10.74 9.27
C MET A 27 -0.96 11.43 8.00
N THR A 28 -1.63 11.23 6.85
CA THR A 28 -1.37 11.95 5.60
C THR A 28 -2.14 13.25 5.53
N GLY A 29 -1.52 14.31 4.98
CA GLY A 29 -2.19 15.56 4.63
C GLY A 29 -2.68 16.37 5.84
N MET A 30 -1.99 16.26 6.98
CA MET A 30 -2.39 16.95 8.21
C MET A 30 -1.98 18.44 8.23
N HIS A 31 -0.80 18.75 7.69
CA HIS A 31 -0.23 20.09 7.68
C HIS A 31 0.39 20.43 6.32
N ASP A 32 0.48 21.73 6.04
CA ASP A 32 1.14 22.27 4.86
C ASP A 32 2.67 22.32 5.02
N GLU A 33 3.36 22.92 4.04
CA GLU A 33 4.81 23.07 4.03
C GLU A 33 5.37 23.96 5.15
N ASN A 34 4.52 24.71 5.84
CA ASN A 34 4.88 25.59 6.95
C ASN A 34 4.45 25.00 8.31
N ASP A 35 4.11 23.71 8.35
CA ASP A 35 3.61 23.02 9.54
C ASP A 35 2.28 23.61 10.08
N LEU A 36 1.50 24.28 9.21
CA LEU A 36 0.17 24.77 9.54
C LEU A 36 -0.87 23.71 9.19
N ILE A 37 -1.81 23.47 10.13
CA ILE A 37 -2.89 22.50 9.91
C ILE A 37 -3.72 22.88 8.68
N VAL A 38 -3.89 21.92 7.78
CA VAL A 38 -4.82 22.05 6.65
C VAL A 38 -6.23 21.91 7.19
N THR A 39 -6.95 23.01 7.25
CA THR A 39 -8.36 23.02 7.72
C THR A 39 -9.29 22.33 6.72
N GLY A 40 -10.46 21.87 7.20
CA GLY A 40 -11.44 21.18 6.37
C GLY A 40 -11.36 19.65 6.41
N GLY A 41 -10.66 19.07 7.37
CA GLY A 41 -10.61 17.62 7.64
C GLY A 41 -9.50 16.87 6.89
N TYR A 42 -8.96 15.82 7.50
CA TYR A 42 -7.87 15.02 6.92
C TYR A 42 -8.41 14.01 5.89
N PRO A 43 -7.67 13.64 4.83
CA PRO A 43 -6.27 13.96 4.53
C PRO A 43 -6.06 15.32 3.81
N GLY A 44 -6.76 16.36 4.26
CA GLY A 44 -6.48 17.75 3.91
C GLY A 44 -6.82 18.00 2.45
N TYR A 45 -5.84 18.49 1.69
CA TYR A 45 -6.00 18.70 0.25
C TYR A 45 -6.32 17.41 -0.54
N LEU A 46 -6.13 16.22 0.05
CA LEU A 46 -6.49 14.93 -0.56
C LEU A 46 -7.91 14.44 -0.19
N ARG A 47 -8.65 15.13 0.70
CA ARG A 47 -10.00 14.73 1.17
C ARG A 47 -10.94 14.41 0.01
N GLU A 48 -11.07 15.31 -0.95
CA GLU A 48 -11.97 15.12 -2.09
C GLU A 48 -11.53 13.96 -2.99
N LEU A 49 -10.21 13.81 -3.21
CA LEU A 49 -9.65 12.73 -4.02
C LEU A 49 -9.95 11.36 -3.39
N CYS A 50 -9.59 11.21 -2.11
CA CYS A 50 -9.79 9.99 -1.34
C CYS A 50 -11.28 9.74 -1.02
N GLY A 51 -12.12 10.78 -1.05
CA GLY A 51 -13.54 10.73 -0.72
C GLY A 51 -13.80 10.19 0.67
N ILE A 52 -13.02 10.69 1.62
CA ILE A 52 -13.17 10.42 3.05
C ILE A 52 -12.79 11.68 3.82
N TRP A 53 -13.22 11.77 5.07
CA TRP A 53 -12.53 12.59 6.04
C TRP A 53 -12.25 11.81 7.32
N VAL A 54 -11.12 12.09 7.96
CA VAL A 54 -10.76 11.51 9.26
C VAL A 54 -11.35 12.38 10.35
N GLU A 55 -12.25 11.81 11.15
CA GLU A 55 -12.87 12.49 12.28
C GLU A 55 -11.95 12.49 13.49
N GLU A 56 -11.35 11.34 13.78
CA GLU A 56 -10.51 11.14 14.95
C GLU A 56 -9.35 10.20 14.64
N ILE A 57 -8.24 10.36 15.35
CA ILE A 57 -7.09 9.46 15.30
C ILE A 57 -6.89 8.92 16.72
N ASP A 58 -7.17 7.64 16.89
CA ASP A 58 -6.95 6.92 18.15
C ASP A 58 -5.55 6.29 18.12
N ALA A 59 -4.75 6.52 19.15
CA ALA A 59 -3.34 6.09 19.20
C ALA A 59 -3.18 4.87 20.12
N TYR A 60 -2.46 3.88 19.63
CA TYR A 60 -2.25 2.60 20.32
C TYR A 60 -0.86 2.50 20.92
N ALA A 61 -0.76 1.82 22.07
CA ALA A 61 0.53 1.53 22.68
C ALA A 61 1.32 0.51 21.84
N ASP A 62 2.63 0.48 22.03
CA ASP A 62 3.48 -0.50 21.35
C ASP A 62 3.07 -1.94 21.70
N GLY A 63 3.04 -2.80 20.69
CA GLY A 63 2.57 -4.18 20.80
C GLY A 63 1.05 -4.37 20.80
N GLU A 64 0.24 -3.31 20.92
CA GLU A 64 -1.22 -3.43 20.80
C GLU A 64 -1.63 -3.63 19.33
N ARG A 65 -2.69 -4.43 19.15
CA ARG A 65 -3.19 -4.82 17.83
C ARG A 65 -4.62 -4.39 17.67
N ILE A 66 -4.92 -3.84 16.51
CA ILE A 66 -6.25 -3.39 16.12
C ILE A 66 -6.83 -4.45 15.19
N PRO A 67 -7.89 -5.18 15.55
CA PRO A 67 -8.49 -6.14 14.64
C PRO A 67 -9.00 -5.44 13.37
N VAL A 68 -8.71 -6.01 12.21
CA VAL A 68 -9.20 -5.55 10.91
C VAL A 68 -9.75 -6.75 10.15
N THR A 69 -10.83 -6.56 9.39
CA THR A 69 -11.41 -7.62 8.56
C THR A 69 -11.71 -7.06 7.18
N PHE A 70 -11.12 -7.66 6.15
CA PHE A 70 -11.40 -7.35 4.75
C PHE A 70 -12.77 -7.89 4.35
N ALA A 71 -13.36 -7.30 3.32
CA ALA A 71 -14.69 -7.66 2.82
C ALA A 71 -14.79 -9.12 2.32
N ASP A 72 -13.66 -9.74 1.96
CA ASP A 72 -13.56 -11.16 1.59
C ASP A 72 -13.48 -12.11 2.80
N GLY A 73 -13.49 -11.56 4.02
CA GLY A 73 -13.36 -12.31 5.27
C GLY A 73 -11.92 -12.48 5.75
N THR A 74 -10.93 -11.98 5.02
CA THR A 74 -9.52 -12.05 5.44
C THR A 74 -9.32 -11.25 6.72
N GLY A 75 -8.89 -11.93 7.79
CA GLY A 75 -8.53 -11.33 9.06
C GLY A 75 -7.14 -10.70 9.00
N ALA A 76 -7.02 -9.49 9.55
CA ALA A 76 -5.81 -8.68 9.56
C ALA A 76 -5.66 -7.95 10.89
N HIS A 77 -4.49 -7.37 11.12
CA HIS A 77 -4.29 -6.47 12.25
C HIS A 77 -3.66 -5.15 11.80
N GLY A 78 -4.17 -4.06 12.36
CA GLY A 78 -3.50 -2.78 12.42
C GLY A 78 -2.69 -2.61 13.71
N GLN A 79 -1.91 -1.54 13.77
CA GLN A 79 -1.19 -1.09 14.95
C GLN A 79 -0.96 0.43 14.86
N MET A 80 -0.34 1.01 15.90
CA MET A 80 0.07 2.42 16.01
C MET A 80 -1.09 3.42 16.12
N VAL A 81 -2.00 3.44 15.14
CA VAL A 81 -3.17 4.33 15.12
C VAL A 81 -4.37 3.69 14.43
N ALA A 82 -5.58 4.11 14.80
CA ALA A 82 -6.79 3.97 14.01
C ALA A 82 -7.27 5.36 13.54
N SER A 83 -7.27 5.59 12.24
CA SER A 83 -7.91 6.76 11.63
C SER A 83 -9.38 6.44 11.46
N ILE A 84 -10.23 7.05 12.27
CA ILE A 84 -11.68 6.86 12.25
C ILE A 84 -12.22 7.73 11.12
N VAL A 85 -12.64 7.08 10.03
CA VAL A 85 -13.00 7.78 8.78
C VAL A 85 -14.49 7.75 8.52
N GLU A 86 -14.98 8.86 8.01
CA GLU A 86 -16.29 9.00 7.41
C GLU A 86 -16.18 9.01 5.89
N LEU A 87 -17.12 8.34 5.22
CA LEU A 87 -17.09 8.15 3.77
C LEU A 87 -17.77 9.30 3.02
N GLU A 88 -17.07 9.86 2.05
CA GLU A 88 -17.56 10.89 1.11
C GLU A 88 -17.43 10.40 -0.34
N GLY A 89 -18.07 9.27 -0.62
CA GLY A 89 -18.06 8.62 -1.94
C GLY A 89 -16.99 7.55 -2.13
N ALA A 90 -16.12 7.32 -1.13
CA ALA A 90 -15.33 6.09 -1.06
C ALA A 90 -16.20 4.88 -0.63
N ARG A 91 -15.72 3.68 -0.94
CA ARG A 91 -16.24 2.40 -0.43
C ARG A 91 -15.26 1.79 0.56
N SER A 92 -15.78 1.13 1.59
CA SER A 92 -14.97 0.35 2.52
C SER A 92 -14.51 -0.97 1.88
N LEU A 93 -13.23 -1.29 2.04
CA LEU A 93 -12.59 -2.55 1.66
C LEU A 93 -12.33 -3.45 2.87
N ALA A 94 -12.08 -2.83 4.02
CA ALA A 94 -11.88 -3.52 5.29
C ALA A 94 -12.44 -2.65 6.42
N GLN A 95 -12.88 -3.27 7.50
CA GLN A 95 -13.44 -2.61 8.67
C GLN A 95 -12.60 -2.89 9.90
N TYR A 96 -12.57 -1.92 10.83
CA TYR A 96 -12.09 -2.15 12.17
C TYR A 96 -12.99 -3.15 12.90
N GLY A 97 -12.41 -4.04 13.69
CA GLY A 97 -13.12 -5.03 14.48
C GLY A 97 -12.89 -4.86 15.99
N GLY A 98 -13.14 -5.93 16.73
CA GLY A 98 -12.93 -5.95 18.19
C GLY A 98 -14.02 -5.21 18.96
N THR A 99 -13.62 -4.58 20.07
CA THR A 99 -14.54 -3.93 21.03
C THR A 99 -14.33 -2.42 21.14
N SER A 100 -13.47 -1.82 20.30
CA SER A 100 -13.30 -0.37 20.23
C SER A 100 -14.62 0.30 19.80
N PHE A 101 -14.82 1.55 20.19
CA PHE A 101 -16.07 2.29 19.92
C PHE A 101 -16.36 2.51 18.43
N TYR A 102 -15.34 2.39 17.58
CA TYR A 102 -15.41 2.49 16.13
C TYR A 102 -15.37 1.12 15.42
N ALA A 103 -15.60 0.01 16.12
CA ALA A 103 -15.74 -1.28 15.47
C ALA A 103 -16.87 -1.24 14.42
N GLY A 104 -16.61 -1.82 13.24
CA GLY A 104 -17.49 -1.77 12.08
C GLY A 104 -17.27 -0.56 11.16
N THR A 105 -16.49 0.44 11.57
CA THR A 105 -16.12 1.58 10.70
C THR A 105 -15.00 1.20 9.73
N PRO A 106 -14.81 1.94 8.62
CA PRO A 106 -13.81 1.59 7.61
C PRO A 106 -12.36 1.73 8.10
N ALA A 107 -11.54 0.70 7.87
CA ALA A 107 -10.10 0.70 8.11
C ALA A 107 -9.30 0.85 6.81
N VAL A 108 -9.83 0.34 5.70
CA VAL A 108 -9.28 0.49 4.35
C VAL A 108 -10.40 0.93 3.44
N THR A 109 -10.17 1.96 2.63
CA THR A 109 -11.17 2.48 1.69
C THR A 109 -10.58 2.65 0.30
N VAL A 110 -11.47 2.73 -0.68
CA VAL A 110 -11.11 3.11 -2.05
C VAL A 110 -12.19 4.01 -2.65
N ARG A 111 -11.77 5.03 -3.39
CA ARG A 111 -12.62 5.83 -4.26
C ARG A 111 -12.15 5.71 -5.69
N HIS A 112 -13.00 5.17 -6.55
CA HIS A 112 -12.80 5.25 -8.00
C HIS A 112 -13.21 6.64 -8.48
N THR A 113 -12.33 7.33 -9.19
CA THR A 113 -12.57 8.70 -9.68
C THR A 113 -11.80 8.96 -10.96
N GLY A 114 -12.42 9.71 -11.87
CA GLY A 114 -11.91 9.84 -13.24
C GLY A 114 -11.74 8.46 -13.89
N ARG A 115 -10.52 8.13 -14.31
CA ARG A 115 -10.16 6.82 -14.89
C ARG A 115 -9.36 5.92 -13.95
N GLY A 116 -9.09 6.36 -12.72
CA GLY A 116 -8.23 5.68 -11.76
C GLY A 116 -8.89 5.47 -10.40
N ALA A 117 -8.07 5.30 -9.36
CA ALA A 117 -8.56 5.15 -8.00
C ALA A 117 -7.59 5.68 -6.94
N ALA A 118 -8.15 6.09 -5.80
CA ALA A 118 -7.43 6.46 -4.60
C ALA A 118 -7.81 5.52 -3.45
N TYR A 119 -6.81 4.87 -2.86
CA TYR A 119 -6.92 3.97 -1.71
C TYR A 119 -6.38 4.65 -0.46
N TYR A 120 -7.03 4.42 0.68
CA TYR A 120 -6.60 4.95 1.97
C TYR A 120 -6.58 3.84 3.02
N VAL A 121 -5.47 3.73 3.76
CA VAL A 121 -5.27 2.79 4.87
C VAL A 121 -5.20 3.54 6.19
N GLY A 122 -6.24 3.41 7.03
CA GLY A 122 -6.37 4.16 8.28
C GLY A 122 -5.47 3.70 9.43
N THR A 123 -4.66 2.66 9.25
CA THR A 123 -3.81 2.09 10.30
C THR A 123 -2.52 1.49 9.73
N ALA A 124 -1.53 1.23 10.57
CA ALA A 124 -0.36 0.46 10.16
C ALA A 124 -0.74 -1.02 10.06
N LEU A 125 -1.19 -1.47 8.88
CA LEU A 125 -1.49 -2.88 8.64
C LEU A 125 -0.24 -3.76 8.80
N ASP A 126 -0.43 -4.97 9.30
CA ASP A 126 0.62 -5.98 9.26
C ASP A 126 1.03 -6.34 7.83
N ASN A 127 2.24 -6.90 7.68
CA ASN A 127 2.85 -7.15 6.37
C ASN A 127 1.98 -8.05 5.49
N ALA A 128 1.31 -9.05 6.08
CA ALA A 128 0.46 -9.96 5.33
C ALA A 128 -0.78 -9.22 4.76
N ALA A 129 -1.42 -8.39 5.57
CA ALA A 129 -2.56 -7.58 5.14
C ALA A 129 -2.19 -6.51 4.11
N MET A 130 -1.03 -5.85 4.29
CA MET A 130 -0.53 -4.89 3.31
C MET A 130 -0.17 -5.59 1.98
N GLY A 131 0.49 -6.74 2.03
CA GLY A 131 0.78 -7.56 0.85
C GLY A 131 -0.50 -7.94 0.11
N HIS A 132 -1.50 -8.47 0.83
CA HIS A 132 -2.81 -8.79 0.26
C HIS A 132 -3.49 -7.60 -0.45
N LEU A 133 -3.43 -6.41 0.17
CA LEU A 133 -3.98 -5.19 -0.45
C LEU A 133 -3.22 -4.81 -1.72
N VAL A 134 -1.88 -4.80 -1.68
CA VAL A 134 -1.04 -4.46 -2.83
C VAL A 134 -1.22 -5.48 -3.96
N ASP A 135 -1.30 -6.78 -3.67
CA ASP A 135 -1.55 -7.83 -4.66
C ASP A 135 -2.93 -7.70 -5.29
N THR A 136 -3.92 -7.27 -4.51
CA THR A 136 -5.27 -6.99 -5.01
C THR A 136 -5.25 -5.81 -5.98
N ILE A 137 -4.56 -4.72 -5.63
CA ILE A 137 -4.37 -3.57 -6.51
C ILE A 137 -3.60 -3.96 -7.77
N ALA A 138 -2.48 -4.69 -7.63
CA ALA A 138 -1.67 -5.11 -8.77
C ALA A 138 -2.47 -5.96 -9.77
N ARG A 139 -3.27 -6.90 -9.28
CA ARG A 139 -4.17 -7.70 -10.13
C ARG A 139 -5.27 -6.88 -10.78
N GLU A 140 -5.92 -5.99 -10.02
CA GLU A 140 -7.03 -5.16 -10.51
C GLU A 140 -6.58 -4.23 -11.65
N TYR A 141 -5.37 -3.67 -11.56
CA TYR A 141 -4.85 -2.73 -12.55
C TYR A 141 -3.81 -3.33 -13.50
N HIS A 142 -3.67 -4.66 -13.50
CA HIS A 142 -2.74 -5.39 -14.37
C HIS A 142 -1.30 -4.87 -14.29
N ILE A 143 -0.86 -4.53 -13.06
CA ILE A 143 0.52 -4.15 -12.80
C ILE A 143 1.38 -5.41 -12.95
N ASP A 144 2.39 -5.31 -13.80
CA ASP A 144 3.31 -6.40 -14.07
C ASP A 144 4.22 -6.64 -12.86
N THR A 145 4.12 -7.83 -12.27
CA THR A 145 4.85 -8.24 -11.06
C THR A 145 5.73 -9.46 -11.36
N VAL A 146 6.71 -9.68 -10.49
CA VAL A 146 7.51 -10.91 -10.50
C VAL A 146 7.41 -11.54 -9.14
N GLU A 147 6.87 -12.74 -9.09
CA GLU A 147 6.76 -13.54 -7.88
C GLU A 147 8.16 -13.88 -7.35
N SER A 148 8.38 -13.61 -6.07
CA SER A 148 9.60 -13.98 -5.36
C SER A 148 9.32 -14.97 -4.23
N ALA A 149 10.37 -15.64 -3.77
CA ALA A 149 10.28 -16.41 -2.53
C ALA A 149 10.48 -15.48 -1.32
N GLU A 150 10.05 -15.92 -0.15
CA GLU A 150 10.36 -15.24 1.12
C GLU A 150 11.88 -15.08 1.27
N ASP A 151 12.30 -13.89 1.72
CA ASP A 151 13.71 -13.46 1.79
C ASP A 151 14.45 -13.45 0.44
N VAL A 152 13.76 -13.43 -0.70
CA VAL A 152 14.38 -13.25 -2.02
C VAL A 152 13.89 -11.96 -2.65
N GLU A 153 14.81 -11.03 -2.87
CA GLU A 153 14.56 -9.78 -3.60
C GLU A 153 14.85 -9.98 -5.09
N ILE A 154 13.96 -9.47 -5.94
CA ILE A 154 14.13 -9.49 -7.40
C ILE A 154 14.00 -8.07 -7.94
N VAL A 155 15.04 -7.62 -8.65
CA VAL A 155 15.04 -6.34 -9.35
C VAL A 155 15.12 -6.59 -10.85
N ARG A 156 14.10 -6.16 -11.60
CA ARG A 156 14.10 -6.16 -13.06
C ARG A 156 14.69 -4.86 -13.59
N ARG A 157 15.68 -4.95 -14.48
CA ARG A 157 16.30 -3.79 -15.15
C ARG A 157 16.24 -3.94 -16.65
N HIS A 158 16.00 -2.82 -17.31
CA HIS A 158 16.03 -2.66 -18.75
C HIS A 158 17.18 -1.73 -19.13
N SER A 159 17.92 -2.05 -20.19
CA SER A 159 18.95 -1.19 -20.77
C SER A 159 18.43 -0.42 -21.98
N GLU A 160 19.11 0.67 -22.34
CA GLU A 160 18.71 1.54 -23.47
C GLU A 160 18.73 0.81 -24.83
N ASP A 161 19.59 -0.20 -24.97
CA ASP A 161 19.69 -1.07 -26.15
C ASP A 161 18.65 -2.21 -26.15
N GLY A 162 17.71 -2.22 -25.20
CA GLY A 162 16.59 -3.16 -25.15
C GLY A 162 16.90 -4.49 -24.44
N GLY A 163 18.05 -4.59 -23.76
CA GLY A 163 18.37 -5.73 -22.90
C GLY A 163 17.53 -5.74 -21.62
N GLU A 164 17.21 -6.95 -21.14
CA GLU A 164 16.52 -7.17 -19.86
C GLU A 164 17.39 -8.06 -18.97
N MET A 165 17.45 -7.72 -17.68
CA MET A 165 18.09 -8.56 -16.67
C MET A 165 17.33 -8.55 -15.35
N PHE A 166 17.41 -9.67 -14.64
CA PHE A 166 16.96 -9.79 -13.26
C PHE A 166 18.17 -9.90 -12.33
N ILE A 167 18.19 -9.07 -11.29
CA ILE A 167 19.10 -9.24 -10.16
C ILE A 167 18.29 -9.92 -9.07
N VAL A 168 18.72 -11.11 -8.68
CA VAL A 168 18.09 -11.94 -7.65
C VAL A 168 19.02 -12.00 -6.45
N LEU A 169 18.53 -11.61 -5.28
CA LEU A 169 19.30 -11.59 -4.03
C LEU A 169 18.58 -12.44 -2.99
N ASN A 170 19.24 -13.46 -2.48
CA ASN A 170 18.83 -14.10 -1.23
C ASN A 170 19.28 -13.20 -0.07
N THR A 171 18.35 -12.71 0.74
CA THR A 171 18.62 -11.78 1.84
C THR A 171 18.75 -12.47 3.19
N CYS A 172 18.76 -13.80 3.25
CA CYS A 172 18.90 -14.56 4.50
C CYS A 172 20.07 -15.55 4.51
N ALA A 173 20.38 -16.05 5.70
CA ALA A 173 21.49 -16.97 5.97
C ALA A 173 21.16 -18.44 5.63
N GLU A 174 20.02 -18.69 5.00
CA GLU A 174 19.55 -20.03 4.64
C GLU A 174 19.44 -20.15 3.12
N PRO A 175 19.66 -21.35 2.55
CA PRO A 175 19.35 -21.58 1.15
C PRO A 175 17.87 -21.30 0.85
N ARG A 176 17.61 -20.74 -0.33
CA ARG A 176 16.27 -20.47 -0.84
C ARG A 176 16.10 -21.09 -2.22
N THR A 177 14.87 -21.39 -2.59
CA THR A 177 14.50 -21.82 -3.96
C THR A 177 13.38 -20.93 -4.45
N MET A 178 13.51 -20.46 -5.68
CA MET A 178 12.49 -19.66 -6.35
C MET A 178 12.27 -20.14 -7.79
N VAL A 179 11.27 -19.60 -8.48
CA VAL A 179 11.01 -19.89 -9.89
C VAL A 179 11.77 -18.89 -10.75
N ASN A 180 12.67 -19.36 -11.61
CA ASN A 180 13.43 -18.49 -12.51
C ASN A 180 12.47 -17.73 -13.44
N PRO A 181 12.49 -16.38 -13.45
CA PRO A 181 11.52 -15.56 -14.19
C PRO A 181 11.63 -15.71 -15.72
N TYR A 182 12.75 -16.23 -16.25
CA TYR A 182 12.89 -16.50 -17.68
C TYR A 182 12.47 -17.91 -18.08
N THR A 183 12.85 -18.90 -17.29
CA THR A 183 12.72 -20.31 -17.69
C THR A 183 11.53 -21.03 -17.05
N GLY A 184 10.94 -20.44 -16.00
CA GLY A 184 9.92 -21.09 -15.18
C GLY A 184 10.44 -22.29 -14.38
N GLN A 185 11.75 -22.56 -14.40
CA GLN A 185 12.37 -23.69 -13.69
C GLN A 185 12.82 -23.29 -12.29
N PRO A 186 12.94 -24.23 -11.34
CA PRO A 186 13.51 -23.96 -10.04
C PRO A 186 14.94 -23.40 -10.13
N LEU A 187 15.19 -22.32 -9.40
CA LEU A 187 16.51 -21.72 -9.18
C LEU A 187 16.86 -21.86 -7.70
N ALA A 188 17.90 -22.65 -7.42
CA ALA A 188 18.46 -22.75 -6.08
C ALA A 188 19.44 -21.58 -5.83
N LEU A 189 19.33 -20.99 -4.65
CA LEU A 189 20.16 -19.89 -4.16
C LEU A 189 20.79 -20.33 -2.85
N ASP A 190 22.11 -20.23 -2.74
CA ASP A 190 22.80 -20.43 -1.47
C ASP A 190 22.49 -19.28 -0.49
N ALA A 191 22.90 -19.42 0.77
CA ALA A 191 22.79 -18.34 1.75
C ALA A 191 23.47 -17.06 1.24
N PHE A 192 22.76 -15.93 1.31
CA PHE A 192 23.19 -14.61 0.80
C PHE A 192 23.61 -14.56 -0.67
N ASP A 193 23.18 -15.53 -1.46
CA ASP A 193 23.57 -15.63 -2.87
C ASP A 193 22.98 -14.51 -3.73
N VAL A 194 23.72 -14.12 -4.76
CA VAL A 194 23.30 -13.15 -5.77
C VAL A 194 23.43 -13.77 -7.15
N ARG A 195 22.37 -13.69 -7.93
CA ARG A 195 22.33 -14.13 -9.33
C ARG A 195 21.91 -12.98 -10.23
N ILE A 196 22.62 -12.82 -11.34
CA ILE A 196 22.21 -11.95 -12.43
C ILE A 196 21.74 -12.87 -13.56
N LEU A 197 20.46 -12.77 -13.91
CA LEU A 197 19.85 -13.54 -14.97
C LEU A 197 19.67 -12.62 -16.18
N THR A 198 20.13 -13.06 -17.35
CA THR A 198 19.92 -12.39 -18.64
C THR A 198 19.20 -13.33 -19.60
N ARG A 199 18.45 -12.80 -20.57
CA ARG A 199 17.96 -13.62 -21.68
C ARG A 199 19.15 -14.13 -22.49
N GLN A 200 19.19 -15.44 -22.73
CA GLN A 200 20.10 -16.04 -23.72
C GLN A 200 19.51 -15.91 -25.12
#